data_AF-A0A8X6V6F8-F1
#
_entry.id   AF-A0A8X6V6F8-F1
#
_cell.length_a   1.000
_cell.length_b   1.000
_cell.length_c   1.000
_cell.angle_alpha   90.00
_cell.angle_beta   90.00
_cell.angle_gamma   90.00
#
_symmetry.space_group_name_H-M   'P 1'
#
loop_
_entity.id
_entity.type
_entity.pdbx_description
1 polymer ?
#
loop_
_entity_poly.entity_id
_entity_poly.type
_entity_poly.pdbx_seq_one_letter_code
_entity_poly.pdbx_strand_id
1 'polypeptide(L)'
;MLVQGPNRSEARQVKLGDIVTVGSDTKKRLGWTLGKIIGMFPGKDGCIRVVKLKTTGGEIVRPVQRLFPLELNNDDPIIFSVRDPVPSDKDIKILNSENSDCEKKTRSGRKVIINLSII
;
A
#
# COMPACT_ATOMS: atom_id res chain seq x y z
N MET A 1 -10.93 -31.08 3.59
CA MET A 1 -9.67 -30.44 3.15
C MET A 1 -9.87 -28.94 3.27
N LEU A 2 -9.21 -28.26 4.21
CA LEU A 2 -9.30 -26.81 4.34
C LEU A 2 -8.22 -26.18 3.45
N VAL A 3 -8.64 -25.59 2.34
CA VAL A 3 -7.75 -24.85 1.45
C VAL A 3 -7.40 -23.54 2.16
N GLN A 4 -6.17 -23.43 2.67
CA GLN A 4 -5.65 -22.15 3.12
C GLN A 4 -5.53 -21.25 1.90
N GLY A 5 -6.42 -20.27 1.78
CA GLY A 5 -6.33 -19.23 0.75
C GLY A 5 -5.01 -18.47 0.84
N PRO A 6 -4.56 -17.82 -0.25
CA PRO A 6 -3.31 -17.09 -0.25
C PRO A 6 -3.27 -16.12 0.93
N ASN A 7 -2.16 -16.20 1.68
CA ASN A 7 -1.88 -15.31 2.79
C ASN A 7 -1.97 -13.88 2.29
N ARG A 8 -2.97 -13.10 2.74
CA ARG A 8 -3.19 -11.71 2.33
C ARG A 8 -2.18 -10.79 3.03
N SER A 9 -0.92 -11.21 3.07
CA SER A 9 0.14 -10.76 3.98
C SER A 9 0.69 -9.38 3.65
N GLU A 10 0.29 -8.77 2.54
CA GLU A 10 0.73 -7.42 2.15
C GLU A 10 -0.44 -6.43 2.11
N ALA A 11 -1.35 -6.52 3.07
CA ALA A 11 -2.27 -5.41 3.31
C ALA A 11 -1.47 -4.22 3.88
N ARG A 12 -1.46 -3.09 3.16
CA ARG A 12 -0.81 -1.84 3.62
C ARG A 12 -1.22 -1.54 5.06
N GLN A 13 -0.22 -1.42 5.93
CA GLN A 13 -0.45 -1.05 7.32
C GLN A 13 -0.84 0.43 7.41
N VAL A 14 -1.91 0.72 8.16
CA VAL A 14 -2.35 2.09 8.45
C VAL A 14 -1.33 2.80 9.33
N LYS A 15 -1.11 4.11 9.08
CA LYS A 15 -0.18 4.96 9.83
C LYS A 15 -0.90 6.19 10.41
N LEU A 16 -0.31 6.79 11.44
CA LEU A 16 -0.78 8.08 11.95
C LEU A 16 -0.64 9.15 10.86
N GLY A 17 -1.67 9.97 10.70
CA GLY A 17 -1.70 11.03 9.70
C GLY A 17 -2.25 10.61 8.34
N ASP A 18 -2.42 9.31 8.06
CA ASP A 18 -3.00 8.83 6.80
C ASP A 18 -4.40 9.41 6.60
N ILE A 19 -4.71 9.74 5.34
CA ILE A 19 -6.04 10.12 4.90
C ILE A 19 -6.76 8.89 4.37
N VAL A 20 -7.94 8.64 4.94
CA VAL A 20 -8.76 7.47 4.64
C VAL A 20 -10.21 7.89 4.37
N THR A 21 -10.91 7.15 3.50
CA THR A 21 -12.38 7.21 3.46
C THR A 21 -12.95 6.27 4.52
N VAL A 22 -14.00 6.74 5.20
CA VAL A 22 -14.65 6.02 6.29
C VAL A 22 -15.94 5.39 5.81
N GLY A 23 -15.97 4.06 5.79
CA GLY A 23 -17.16 3.28 5.48
C GLY A 23 -18.30 3.59 6.46
N SER A 24 -19.45 3.98 5.90
CA SER A 24 -20.71 4.13 6.64
C SER A 24 -21.77 3.23 6.03
N ASP A 25 -22.53 2.54 6.89
CA ASP A 25 -23.62 1.67 6.44
C ASP A 25 -24.87 2.48 6.05
N THR A 26 -24.99 3.71 6.56
CA THR A 26 -26.12 4.62 6.30
C THR A 26 -26.00 5.41 5.00
N LYS A 27 -24.78 5.56 4.48
CA LYS A 27 -24.49 6.36 3.28
C LYS A 27 -23.97 5.46 2.18
N LYS A 28 -24.36 5.75 0.94
CA LYS A 28 -23.74 5.14 -0.24
C LYS A 28 -22.24 5.44 -0.26
N ARG A 29 -21.47 4.61 -0.95
CA ARG A 29 -19.99 4.72 -1.03
C ARG A 29 -19.49 6.11 -1.42
N LEU A 30 -20.19 6.78 -2.35
CA LEU A 30 -19.87 8.15 -2.78
C LEU A 30 -20.06 9.20 -1.68
N GLY A 31 -20.86 8.91 -0.66
CA GLY A 31 -21.10 9.79 0.49
C GLY A 31 -20.28 9.41 1.73
N TRP A 32 -19.32 8.51 1.60
CA TRP A 32 -18.40 8.18 2.69
C TRP A 32 -17.51 9.38 3.02
N THR A 33 -17.40 9.68 4.31
CA THR A 33 -16.67 10.85 4.77
C THR A 33 -15.18 10.59 4.78
N LEU A 34 -14.39 11.62 4.48
CA LEU A 34 -12.94 11.59 4.68
C LEU A 34 -12.58 11.77 6.15
N GLY A 35 -11.51 11.09 6.57
CA GLY A 35 -10.97 11.22 7.91
C GLY A 35 -9.45 11.11 7.90
N LYS A 36 -8.81 11.85 8.81
CA LYS A 36 -7.38 11.73 9.11
C LYS A 36 -7.18 10.85 10.33
N ILE A 37 -6.27 9.89 10.27
CA ILE A 37 -5.92 9.07 11.43
C ILE A 37 -5.18 9.92 12.46
N ILE A 38 -5.75 10.05 13.66
CA ILE A 38 -5.18 10.81 14.79
C ILE A 38 -4.77 9.94 15.98
N GLY A 39 -5.16 8.66 15.97
CA GLY A 39 -4.80 7.71 17.04
C GLY A 39 -5.08 6.27 16.62
N MET A 40 -4.38 5.32 17.25
CA MET A 40 -4.44 3.90 16.89
C MET A 40 -4.47 3.06 18.16
N PHE A 41 -5.29 2.00 18.16
CA PHE A 41 -5.48 1.11 19.29
C PHE A 41 -5.09 -0.32 18.88
N PRO A 42 -3.87 -0.78 19.25
CA PRO A 42 -3.45 -2.16 19.03
C PRO A 42 -4.19 -3.12 19.96
N GLY A 43 -4.42 -4.34 19.49
CA GLY A 43 -4.88 -5.44 20.35
C GLY A 43 -3.74 -6.08 21.15
N LYS A 44 -4.05 -7.17 21.86
CA LYS A 44 -3.06 -7.96 22.62
C LYS A 44 -1.90 -8.46 21.76
N ASP A 45 -2.17 -8.75 20.50
CA ASP A 45 -1.19 -9.29 19.53
C ASP A 45 -0.36 -8.18 18.85
N GLY A 46 -0.51 -6.92 19.29
CA GLY A 46 0.16 -5.76 18.67
C GLY A 46 -0.49 -5.27 17.37
N CYS A 47 -1.37 -6.05 16.74
CA CYS A 47 -2.06 -5.65 15.51
C CYS A 47 -3.06 -4.51 15.76
N ILE A 48 -3.02 -3.49 14.90
CA ILE A 48 -3.96 -2.36 14.95
C ILE A 48 -5.33 -2.83 14.42
N ARG A 49 -6.33 -2.84 15.32
CA ARG A 49 -7.71 -3.25 14.96
C ARG A 49 -8.64 -2.07 14.84
N VAL A 50 -8.39 -1.01 15.63
CA VAL A 50 -9.25 0.17 15.75
C VAL A 50 -8.41 1.42 15.69
N VAL A 51 -8.94 2.46 15.03
CA VAL A 51 -8.28 3.77 14.97
C VAL A 51 -9.26 4.90 15.27
N LYS A 52 -8.70 6.00 15.76
CA LYS A 52 -9.38 7.28 15.98
C LYS A 52 -9.13 8.20 14.80
N LEU A 53 -10.20 8.77 14.28
CA LEU A 53 -10.19 9.60 13.08
C LEU A 53 -10.70 10.99 13.39
N LYS A 54 -10.08 12.00 12.81
CA LYS A 54 -10.64 13.35 12.71
C LYS A 54 -11.37 13.50 11.38
N THR A 55 -12.67 13.71 11.45
CA THR A 55 -13.53 14.00 10.30
C THR A 55 -14.09 15.42 10.43
N THR A 56 -14.75 15.91 9.38
CA THR A 56 -15.45 17.22 9.41
C THR A 56 -16.52 17.27 10.49
N GLY A 57 -17.18 16.15 10.79
CA GLY A 57 -18.18 16.02 11.85
C GLY A 57 -17.62 15.80 13.25
N GLY A 58 -16.30 15.88 13.43
CA GLY A 58 -15.63 15.64 14.71
C GLY A 58 -14.83 14.34 14.74
N GLU A 59 -14.61 13.82 15.94
CA GLU A 59 -13.77 12.64 16.16
C GLU A 59 -14.59 11.38 16.26
N ILE A 60 -14.22 10.38 15.47
CA ILE A 60 -14.91 9.08 15.43
C ILE A 60 -13.90 7.95 15.59
N VAL A 61 -14.38 6.83 16.13
CA VAL A 61 -13.59 5.61 16.29
C VAL A 61 -14.18 4.53 15.39
N ARG A 62 -13.33 3.90 14.57
CA ARG A 62 -13.74 2.88 13.61
C ARG A 62 -12.72 1.74 13.51
N PRO A 63 -13.17 0.51 13.24
CA PRO A 63 -12.28 -0.59 12.96
C PRO A 63 -11.54 -0.35 11.64
N VAL A 64 -10.29 -0.80 11.54
CA VAL A 64 -9.45 -0.64 10.34
C VAL A 64 -10.11 -1.23 9.09
N GLN A 65 -10.89 -2.31 9.25
CA GLN A 65 -11.65 -2.94 8.15
C GLN A 65 -12.66 -2.00 7.47
N ARG A 66 -13.11 -0.93 8.14
CA ARG A 66 -14.02 0.07 7.58
C ARG A 66 -13.29 1.28 6.98
N LEU A 67 -11.97 1.22 6.86
CA LEU A 67 -11.14 2.31 6.34
C LEU A 67 -10.50 1.92 5.04
N PHE A 68 -10.52 2.87 4.10
CA PHE A 68 -9.93 2.69 2.79
C PHE A 68 -8.90 3.82 2.58
N PRO A 69 -7.60 3.50 2.59
CA PRO A 69 -6.53 4.46 2.34
C PRO A 69 -6.69 5.14 0.98
N LEU A 70 -6.43 6.44 0.94
CA LEU A 70 -6.37 7.21 -0.30
C LEU A 70 -4.95 7.58 -0.72
N GLU A 71 -4.08 7.78 0.26
CA GLU A 71 -2.68 8.15 -0.02
C GLU A 71 -1.93 6.97 -0.63
N LEU A 72 -1.08 7.24 -1.62
CA LEU A 72 -0.07 6.31 -2.11
C LEU A 72 1.26 6.73 -1.47
N ASN A 73 1.93 5.83 -0.75
CA ASN A 73 3.31 6.12 -0.35
C ASN A 73 4.20 5.82 -1.54
N ASN A 74 5.19 6.67 -1.81
CA ASN A 74 6.18 6.42 -2.88
C ASN A 74 7.00 5.14 -2.62
N ASP A 75 7.02 4.66 -1.37
CA ASP A 75 7.72 3.44 -0.95
C ASP A 75 6.84 2.19 -0.96
N ASP A 76 5.52 2.34 -1.13
CA ASP A 76 4.66 1.17 -1.24
C ASP A 76 4.82 0.58 -2.65
N PRO A 77 5.05 -0.74 -2.78
CA PRO A 77 5.06 -1.35 -4.10
C PRO A 77 3.70 -1.09 -4.75
N ILE A 78 3.70 -0.48 -5.94
CA ILE A 78 2.47 -0.32 -6.74
C ILE A 78 2.05 -1.72 -7.18
N ILE A 79 1.23 -2.37 -6.36
CA ILE A 79 0.55 -3.61 -6.73
C ILE A 79 -0.65 -3.19 -7.59
N PHE A 80 -0.38 -2.84 -8.85
CA PHE A 80 -1.45 -2.73 -9.84
C PHE A 80 -2.04 -4.15 -9.97
N SER A 81 -3.25 -4.36 -9.47
CA SER A 81 -3.95 -5.62 -9.71
C SER A 81 -4.26 -5.68 -11.21
N VAL A 82 -3.42 -6.39 -11.97
CA VAL A 82 -3.45 -6.55 -13.45
C VAL A 82 -4.69 -7.34 -13.92
N ARG A 83 -5.87 -7.15 -13.32
CA ARG A 83 -7.10 -7.87 -13.70
C ARG A 83 -8.06 -7.06 -14.55
N ASP A 84 -7.88 -5.75 -14.63
CA ASP A 84 -8.65 -4.92 -15.55
C ASP A 84 -7.70 -4.39 -16.63
N PRO A 85 -7.96 -4.65 -17.93
CA PRO A 85 -7.26 -3.97 -18.99
C PRO A 85 -7.67 -2.50 -18.95
N VAL A 86 -6.84 -1.66 -18.34
CA VAL A 86 -6.95 -0.20 -18.49
C VAL A 86 -6.47 0.14 -19.91
N PRO A 87 -7.28 0.84 -20.72
CA PRO A 87 -6.87 1.29 -22.04
C PRO A 87 -5.70 2.29 -21.91
N SER A 88 -4.70 2.12 -22.77
CA SER A 88 -3.58 3.03 -22.95
C SER A 88 -4.09 4.45 -23.25
N ASP A 89 -3.43 5.50 -22.78
CA ASP A 89 -2.28 6.04 -23.50
C ASP A 89 -1.44 7.02 -22.64
N LYS A 90 -0.11 6.77 -22.66
CA LYS A 90 1.00 7.74 -22.58
C LYS A 90 1.54 8.13 -21.20
N ASP A 91 2.67 7.48 -20.90
CA ASP A 91 3.86 7.98 -20.19
C ASP A 91 3.73 8.46 -18.75
N ILE A 92 3.99 7.54 -17.82
CA ILE A 92 4.79 7.89 -16.63
C ILE A 92 5.94 6.88 -16.54
N LYS A 93 7.03 7.18 -17.25
CA LYS A 93 8.35 6.69 -16.88
C LYS A 93 8.80 7.51 -15.68
N ILE A 94 8.99 6.89 -14.52
CA ILE A 94 9.89 7.45 -13.51
C ILE A 94 11.13 6.56 -13.47
N LEU A 95 12.15 7.07 -14.15
CA LEU A 95 13.54 6.69 -14.00
C LEU A 95 13.99 7.12 -12.60
N ASN A 96 14.46 6.18 -11.79
CA ASN A 96 15.49 6.43 -10.80
C ASN A 96 16.50 5.28 -10.94
N SER A 97 17.39 5.39 -11.94
CA SER A 97 18.59 4.55 -12.02
C SER A 97 19.71 5.23 -11.23
N GLU A 98 19.77 4.95 -9.94
CA GLU A 98 21.06 5.02 -9.27
C GLU A 98 21.88 3.81 -9.74
N ASN A 99 23.04 4.08 -10.32
CA ASN A 99 23.98 3.06 -10.80
C ASN A 99 24.25 2.04 -9.69
N SER A 100 23.78 0.81 -9.90
CA SER A 100 24.11 -0.32 -9.03
C SER A 100 24.94 -1.31 -9.84
N ASP A 101 26.22 -1.39 -9.49
CA ASP A 101 27.10 -2.46 -9.93
C ASP A 101 26.52 -3.80 -9.48
N CYS A 102 26.10 -4.65 -10.44
CA CYS A 102 25.55 -5.96 -10.12
C CYS A 102 26.62 -7.04 -10.23
N GLU A 103 26.87 -7.75 -9.13
CA GLU A 103 27.83 -8.85 -9.10
C GLU A 103 27.17 -10.12 -9.63
N LYS A 104 27.64 -10.64 -10.77
CA LYS A 104 27.11 -11.86 -11.40
C LYS A 104 28.13 -12.98 -11.35
N LYS A 105 27.69 -14.21 -11.03
CA LYS A 105 28.55 -15.41 -11.13
C LYS A 105 28.41 -16.02 -12.51
N THR A 106 29.54 -16.24 -13.17
CA THR A 106 29.62 -17.03 -14.41
C THR A 106 29.47 -18.51 -14.11
N ARG A 107 29.13 -19.30 -15.12
CA ARG A 107 28.97 -20.77 -15.06
C ARG A 107 30.18 -21.55 -14.50
N SER A 108 31.38 -20.96 -14.49
CA SER A 108 32.59 -21.51 -13.88
C SER A 108 32.85 -21.00 -12.45
N GLY A 109 31.93 -20.25 -11.86
CA GLY A 109 31.98 -19.75 -10.49
C GLY A 109 32.71 -18.42 -10.29
N ARG A 110 33.35 -17.85 -11.32
CA ARG A 110 33.96 -16.51 -11.21
C ARG A 110 32.89 -15.43 -11.10
N LYS A 111 33.07 -14.52 -10.15
CA LYS A 111 32.25 -13.31 -10.00
C LYS A 111 32.75 -12.20 -10.94
N VAL A 112 31.84 -11.56 -11.65
CA VAL A 112 32.12 -10.47 -12.60
C VAL A 112 31.16 -9.32 -12.30
N ILE A 113 31.71 -8.11 -12.22
CA ILE A 113 30.95 -6.87 -12.06
C ILE A 113 30.71 -6.31 -13.46
N ILE A 114 29.44 -6.08 -13.82
CA ILE A 114 29.06 -5.60 -15.15
C ILE A 114 28.39 -4.24 -14.97
N ASN A 115 29.02 -3.20 -15.51
CA ASN A 115 28.42 -1.87 -15.59
C ASN A 115 27.44 -1.86 -16.77
N LEU A 116 26.13 -1.82 -16.47
CA LEU A 116 25.12 -1.59 -17.50
C LEU A 116 24.84 -0.09 -17.60
N SER A 117 25.70 0.63 -18.34
CA SER A 117 25.36 1.94 -18.89
C SER A 117 24.53 1.70 -20.15
N ILE A 118 23.24 2.06 -20.13
CA ILE A 118 22.40 2.04 -21.33
C ILE A 118 22.74 3.28 -22.17
N ILE A 119 23.08 3.06 -23.44
CA ILE A 119 23.37 4.09 -24.47
C ILE A 119 22.10 4.87 -24.80
#